data_AF-A0A354F1W6-F1
#
_entry.id   AF-A0A354F1W6-F1
#
_cell.length_a   1.000
_cell.length_b   1.000
_cell.length_c   1.000
_cell.angle_alpha   90.00
_cell.angle_beta   90.00
_cell.angle_gamma   90.00
#
_symmetry.space_group_name_H-M   'P 1'
#
loop_
_entity.id
_entity.type
_entity.pdbx_description
1 polymer ?
#
loop_
_entity_poly.entity_id
_entity_poly.type
_entity_poly.pdbx_seq_one_letter_code
_entity_poly.pdbx_strand_id
1 'polypeptide(L)'
;LIDIATNKILTLFGRATLRDFVDVYFLIKENFSKAELIEKARLKDPGFDLYWLGVAFERINNFSVDSPEMLLLVKPCSIEDLKNFFNEWREEIYKELTKSGND
;
A
#
# COMPACT_ATOMS: atom_id res chain seq x y z
N LEU A 1 1.24 -17.38 -2.81
CA LEU A 1 1.75 -16.16 -2.14
C LEU A 1 1.20 -14.89 -2.78
N ILE A 2 1.24 -14.76 -4.11
CA ILE A 2 0.71 -13.60 -4.85
C ILE A 2 -0.77 -13.28 -4.51
N ASP A 3 -1.63 -14.29 -4.35
CA ASP A 3 -3.04 -14.06 -3.96
C ASP A 3 -3.19 -13.41 -2.58
N ILE A 4 -2.34 -13.78 -1.63
CA ILE A 4 -2.33 -13.22 -0.28
C ILE A 4 -1.85 -11.77 -0.34
N ALA A 5 -0.79 -11.51 -1.10
CA ALA A 5 -0.28 -10.15 -1.30
C ALA A 5 -1.31 -9.25 -1.99
N THR A 6 -2.01 -9.78 -3.00
CA THR A 6 -3.11 -9.08 -3.69
C THR A 6 -4.25 -8.75 -2.71
N ASN A 7 -4.64 -9.70 -1.87
CA ASN A 7 -5.66 -9.46 -0.84
C ASN A 7 -5.23 -8.38 0.16
N LYS A 8 -3.94 -8.27 0.46
CA LYS A 8 -3.41 -7.22 1.34
C LYS A 8 -3.51 -5.84 0.71
N ILE A 9 -3.22 -5.70 -0.59
CA ILE A 9 -3.49 -4.45 -1.33
C ILE A 9 -4.97 -4.09 -1.33
N LEU A 10 -5.85 -5.05 -1.62
CA LEU A 10 -7.30 -4.82 -1.57
C LEU A 10 -7.80 -4.47 -0.15
N THR A 11 -7.14 -4.98 0.88
CA THR A 11 -7.43 -4.61 2.27
C THR A 11 -7.01 -3.16 2.55
N LEU A 12 -5.84 -2.73 2.06
CA LEU A 12 -5.42 -1.33 2.15
C LEU A 12 -6.40 -0.39 1.43
N PHE A 13 -6.84 -0.77 0.22
CA PHE A 13 -7.85 -0.04 -0.56
C PHE A 13 -9.15 0.17 0.24
N GLY A 14 -9.64 -0.89 0.91
CA GLY A 14 -10.86 -0.86 1.70
C GLY A 14 -10.66 -0.33 3.12
N ARG A 15 -10.31 -1.21 4.06
CA ARG A 15 -10.22 -0.96 5.51
C ARG A 15 -8.81 -1.24 6.04
N ALA A 16 -7.91 -0.29 5.81
CA ALA A 16 -6.52 -0.41 6.20
C ALA A 16 -6.33 -0.36 7.73
N THR A 17 -5.61 -1.33 8.27
CA THR A 17 -4.96 -1.22 9.60
C THR A 17 -3.47 -0.98 9.44
N LEU A 18 -2.77 -0.54 10.49
CA LEU A 18 -1.32 -0.36 10.44
C LEU A 18 -0.59 -1.67 10.08
N ARG A 19 -1.12 -2.82 10.55
CA ARG A 19 -0.58 -4.14 10.19
C ARG A 19 -0.61 -4.39 8.68
N ASP A 20 -1.68 -3.98 7.99
CA ASP A 20 -1.78 -4.19 6.54
C ASP A 20 -0.74 -3.34 5.78
N PHE A 21 -0.41 -2.15 6.28
CA PHE A 21 0.67 -1.33 5.73
C PHE A 21 2.04 -2.01 5.92
N VAL A 22 2.31 -2.53 7.11
CA VAL A 22 3.54 -3.30 7.40
C VAL A 22 3.66 -4.51 6.48
N ASP A 23 2.58 -5.29 6.35
CA ASP A 23 2.57 -6.50 5.52
C ASP A 23 2.86 -6.16 4.06
N VAL A 24 2.17 -5.16 3.49
CA VAL A 24 2.39 -4.72 2.10
C VAL A 24 3.80 -4.18 1.89
N TYR A 25 4.32 -3.40 2.84
CA TYR A 25 5.69 -2.88 2.78
C TYR A 25 6.71 -4.02 2.61
N PHE A 26 6.65 -5.04 3.45
CA PHE A 26 7.59 -6.17 3.36
C PHE A 26 7.35 -7.07 2.15
N LEU A 27 6.08 -7.30 1.77
CA LEU A 27 5.76 -8.07 0.56
C LEU A 27 6.36 -7.42 -0.70
N ILE A 28 6.35 -6.10 -0.80
CA ILE A 28 6.97 -5.40 -1.94
C ILE A 28 8.48 -5.37 -1.82
N LYS A 29 9.02 -5.15 -0.62
CA LYS A 29 10.46 -5.07 -0.40
C LYS A 29 11.18 -6.40 -0.70
N GLU A 30 10.49 -7.53 -0.56
CA GLU A 30 11.11 -8.86 -0.59
C GLU A 30 10.63 -9.77 -1.71
N ASN A 31 9.38 -9.62 -2.16
CA ASN A 31 8.74 -10.67 -2.98
C ASN A 31 8.09 -10.17 -4.27
N PHE A 32 7.54 -8.96 -4.31
CA PHE A 32 6.68 -8.51 -5.40
C PHE A 32 6.97 -7.09 -5.85
N SER A 33 6.69 -6.78 -7.11
CA SER A 33 6.73 -5.39 -7.58
C SER A 33 5.40 -4.67 -7.30
N LYS A 34 5.45 -3.34 -7.14
CA LYS A 34 4.25 -2.48 -7.03
C LYS A 34 3.29 -2.73 -8.22
N ALA A 35 3.82 -2.75 -9.43
CA ALA A 35 3.06 -2.93 -10.67
C ALA A 35 2.35 -4.31 -10.73
N GLU A 36 3.04 -5.37 -10.33
CA GLU A 36 2.46 -6.72 -10.28
C GLU A 36 1.27 -6.79 -9.32
N LEU A 37 1.40 -6.22 -8.12
CA LEU A 37 0.32 -6.25 -7.14
C LEU A 37 -0.89 -5.39 -7.56
N ILE A 38 -0.65 -4.22 -8.17
CA ILE A 38 -1.70 -3.36 -8.72
C ILE A 38 -2.47 -4.10 -9.82
N GLU A 39 -1.76 -4.72 -10.77
CA GLU A 39 -2.41 -5.44 -11.86
C GLU A 39 -3.24 -6.62 -11.35
N LYS A 40 -2.71 -7.39 -10.38
CA LYS A 40 -3.48 -8.48 -9.77
C LYS A 40 -4.68 -7.98 -8.98
N ALA A 41 -4.58 -6.85 -8.29
CA ALA A 41 -5.70 -6.25 -7.58
C ALA A 41 -6.83 -5.86 -8.55
N ARG A 42 -6.47 -5.20 -9.67
CA ARG A 42 -7.40 -4.82 -10.74
C ARG A 42 -8.12 -6.02 -11.36
N LEU A 43 -7.40 -7.13 -11.61
CA LEU A 43 -8.00 -8.35 -12.14
C LEU A 43 -8.95 -9.04 -11.16
N LYS A 44 -8.68 -8.89 -9.85
CA LYS A 44 -9.40 -9.62 -8.79
C LYS A 44 -10.66 -8.88 -8.32
N ASP A 45 -10.63 -7.55 -8.29
CA ASP A 45 -11.73 -6.71 -7.86
C ASP A 45 -12.07 -5.68 -8.96
N PRO A 46 -13.20 -5.85 -9.68
CA PRO A 46 -13.64 -4.89 -10.68
C PRO A 46 -13.90 -3.47 -10.14
N GLY A 47 -14.09 -3.32 -8.83
CA GLY A 47 -14.24 -2.04 -8.16
C GLY A 47 -12.92 -1.39 -7.73
N PHE A 48 -11.79 -2.06 -7.96
CA PHE A 48 -10.48 -1.51 -7.66
C PHE A 48 -10.15 -0.33 -8.57
N ASP A 49 -9.78 0.78 -7.95
CA ASP A 49 -9.42 2.02 -8.64
C ASP A 49 -8.09 2.57 -8.09
N LEU A 50 -7.20 2.94 -9.00
CA LEU A 50 -5.83 3.32 -8.65
C LEU A 50 -5.78 4.66 -7.91
N TYR A 51 -6.64 5.61 -8.26
CA TYR A 51 -6.74 6.89 -7.55
C TYR A 51 -7.18 6.66 -6.10
N TRP A 52 -8.23 5.87 -5.90
CA TRP A 52 -8.74 5.55 -4.58
C TRP A 52 -7.76 4.72 -3.74
N LEU A 53 -6.90 3.90 -4.35
CA LEU A 53 -5.77 3.26 -3.64
C LEU A 53 -4.79 4.31 -3.11
N GLY A 54 -4.41 5.29 -3.94
CA GLY A 54 -3.55 6.40 -3.53
C GLY A 54 -4.17 7.22 -2.39
N VAL A 55 -5.48 7.47 -2.42
CA VAL A 55 -6.21 8.11 -1.31
C VAL A 55 -6.19 7.23 -0.06
N ALA A 56 -6.32 5.92 -0.19
CA ALA A 56 -6.28 5.01 0.95
C ALA A 56 -4.91 4.98 1.64
N PHE A 57 -3.82 5.17 0.89
CA PHE A 57 -2.47 5.26 1.45
C PHE A 57 -2.27 6.43 2.40
N GLU A 58 -3.02 7.53 2.26
CA GLU A 58 -2.97 8.67 3.18
C GLU A 58 -3.21 8.30 4.65
N ARG A 59 -3.94 7.21 4.88
CA ARG A 59 -4.24 6.72 6.23
C ARG A 59 -2.99 6.36 7.02
N ILE A 60 -1.85 6.07 6.36
CA ILE A 60 -0.57 5.82 7.05
C ILE A 60 -0.15 6.99 7.94
N ASN A 61 -0.52 8.21 7.54
CA ASN A 61 -0.14 9.44 8.23
C ASN A 61 -0.90 9.63 9.56
N ASN A 62 -1.99 8.88 9.78
CA ASN A 62 -2.75 8.89 11.03
C ASN A 62 -2.16 7.99 12.13
N PHE A 63 -1.17 7.15 11.80
CA PHE A 63 -0.51 6.28 12.77
C PHE A 63 0.75 6.94 13.35
N SER A 64 1.04 6.60 14.61
CA SER A 64 2.23 7.07 15.34
C SER A 64 3.16 5.91 15.71
N VAL A 65 4.37 6.25 16.17
CA VAL A 65 5.35 5.28 16.67
C VAL A 65 4.83 4.45 17.85
N ASP A 66 3.92 5.03 18.65
CA ASP A 66 3.31 4.38 19.82
C ASP A 66 2.15 3.43 19.47
N SER A 67 1.85 3.24 18.18
CA SER A 67 0.78 2.33 17.75
C SER A 67 1.09 0.90 18.21
N PRO A 68 0.13 0.17 18.83
CA PRO A 68 0.39 -1.16 19.39
C PRO A 68 0.99 -2.16 18.38
N GLU A 69 0.65 -2.04 17.11
CA GLU A 69 1.17 -2.89 16.04
C GLU A 69 2.68 -2.72 15.84
N MET A 70 3.25 -1.54 16.12
CA MET A 70 4.69 -1.30 16.04
C MET A 70 5.47 -2.08 17.09
N LEU A 71 4.84 -2.43 18.21
CA LEU A 71 5.45 -3.27 19.26
C LEU A 71 5.41 -4.76 18.92
N LEU A 72 4.63 -5.16 17.92
CA LEU A 72 4.40 -6.56 17.53
C LEU A 72 5.13 -6.94 16.23
N LEU A 73 6.06 -6.09 15.77
CA LEU A 73 6.80 -6.33 14.55
C LEU A 73 7.73 -7.55 14.66
N VAL A 74 7.55 -8.50 13.75
CA VAL A 74 8.46 -9.65 13.60
C VAL A 74 9.77 -9.22 12.91
N LYS A 75 9.68 -8.22 12.02
CA LYS A 75 10.81 -7.65 11.29
C LYS A 75 10.84 -6.13 11.53
N PRO A 76 12.01 -5.54 11.81
CA PRO A 76 12.08 -4.13 12.17
C PRO A 76 11.77 -3.21 10.96
N CYS A 77 10.92 -2.22 11.19
CA CYS A 77 10.74 -1.01 10.39
C CYS A 77 10.30 0.13 11.32
N SER A 78 10.62 1.37 10.98
CA SER A 78 10.09 2.55 11.66
C SER A 78 8.74 2.97 11.08
N ILE A 79 7.97 3.76 11.83
CA ILE A 79 6.73 4.34 11.29
C ILE A 79 7.07 5.35 10.18
N GLU A 80 8.22 6.02 10.26
CA GLU A 80 8.76 6.89 9.22
C GLU A 80 9.08 6.12 7.92
N ASP A 81 9.64 4.91 8.00
CA ASP A 81 9.89 4.08 6.81
C ASP A 81 8.59 3.78 6.06
N LEU A 82 7.53 3.45 6.81
CA LEU A 82 6.20 3.18 6.23
C LEU A 82 5.62 4.45 5.61
N LYS A 83 5.61 5.57 6.35
CA LYS A 83 5.10 6.85 5.85
C LYS A 83 5.81 7.28 4.57
N ASN A 84 7.14 7.25 4.56
CA ASN A 84 7.92 7.60 3.37
C ASN A 84 7.58 6.70 2.20
N PHE A 85 7.57 5.38 2.39
CA PHE A 85 7.27 4.42 1.33
C PHE A 85 5.88 4.62 0.70
N PHE A 86 4.84 4.76 1.54
CA PHE A 86 3.47 4.90 1.04
C PHE A 86 3.17 6.30 0.48
N ASN A 87 3.79 7.35 1.04
CA ASN A 87 3.69 8.69 0.47
C ASN A 87 4.42 8.79 -0.89
N GLU A 88 5.60 8.19 -1.02
CA GLU A 88 6.30 8.09 -2.31
C GLU A 88 5.48 7.33 -3.35
N TRP A 89 4.87 6.21 -2.95
CA TRP A 89 4.02 5.43 -3.85
C TRP A 89 2.74 6.19 -4.24
N ARG A 90 2.15 6.97 -3.33
CA ARG A 90 1.04 7.86 -3.65
C ARG A 90 1.44 8.89 -4.72
N GLU A 91 2.63 9.48 -4.61
CA GLU A 91 3.14 10.44 -5.59
C GLU A 91 3.39 9.79 -6.96
N GLU A 92 3.89 8.54 -6.98
CA GLU A 92 4.00 7.76 -8.21
C GLU A 92 2.64 7.55 -8.88
N ILE A 93 1.63 7.15 -8.11
CA ILE A 93 0.25 6.97 -8.59
C ILE A 93 -0.29 8.27 -9.18
N TYR A 94 -0.12 9.40 -8.48
CA TYR A 94 -0.60 10.69 -8.96
C TYR A 94 0.07 11.10 -10.28
N LYS A 95 1.37 10.87 -10.41
CA LYS A 95 2.12 11.11 -11.65
C LYS A 95 1.66 10.21 -12.80
N GLU A 96 1.32 8.95 -12.52
CA GLU A 96 0.78 8.03 -13.53
C GLU A 96 -0.58 8.52 -14.05
N LEU A 97 -1.49 8.86 -13.14
CA LEU A 97 -2.84 9.31 -13.49
C LEU A 97 -2.85 10.64 -14.26
N THR A 98 -1.97 11.58 -13.91
CA THR A 98 -1.85 12.87 -14.61
C THR A 98 -1.17 12.77 -15.97
N LYS A 99 -0.32 11.76 -16.20
CA LYS A 99 0.23 11.48 -17.53
C LYS A 99 -0.83 10.87 -18.44
N SER A 100 -1.59 9.89 -17.96
CA SER A 100 -2.63 9.21 -18.74
C SER A 100 -3.84 10.08 -19.08
N GLY A 101 -4.03 11.24 -18.43
CA GLY A 101 -5.07 12.21 -18.77
C GLY A 101 -4.70 13.21 -19.87
N ASN A 102 -3.47 13.19 -20.38
CA ASN A 102 -2.96 14.08 -21.42
C ASN A 102 -2.76 13.38 -22.79
N ASP A 103 -3.15 12.10 -22.90
CA ASP A 103 -3.14 11.28 -24.13
C ASP A 103 -4.59 11.09 -24.65
#